data_AF-A0A942Y8E4-F1
#
_entry.id   AF-A0A942Y8E4-F1
#
_cell.length_a   1.000
_cell.length_b   1.000
_cell.length_c   1.000
_cell.angle_alpha   90.00
_cell.angle_beta   90.00
_cell.angle_gamma   90.00
#
_symmetry.space_group_name_H-M   'P 1'
#
loop_
_entity.id
_entity.type
_entity.pdbx_description
1 polymer ?
#
loop_
_entity_poly.entity_id
_entity_poly.type
_entity_poly.pdbx_seq_one_letter_code
_entity_poly.pdbx_strand_id
1 'polypeptide(L)'
;MDTTAMMKTMATTEMPTAMDADVLQDTMMAMNAASMAATMCSASDMRMGAEMATCAAMCSNTAMLADTGMRMMMRPAGMDTASMQAMLTAVVAMGTACAAECRQHADMDEACRYCAMACDEMVAKCRSVLESMPA
;
A
#
# COMPACT_ATOMS: atom_id res chain seq x y z
N MET A 1 21.96 -16.66 21.19
CA MET A 1 21.46 -15.27 21.16
C MET A 1 20.01 -15.35 20.71
N ASP A 2 19.08 -15.15 21.63
CA ASP A 2 17.65 -15.20 21.34
C ASP A 2 17.24 -13.88 20.68
N THR A 3 17.10 -13.90 19.35
CA THR A 3 16.76 -12.74 18.53
C THR A 3 15.45 -12.09 18.96
N THR A 4 14.55 -12.89 19.54
CA THR A 4 13.26 -12.46 20.08
C THR A 4 13.41 -11.58 21.32
N ALA A 5 14.39 -11.89 22.19
CA ALA A 5 14.69 -11.08 23.37
C ALA A 5 15.32 -9.73 23.01
N MET A 6 16.13 -9.69 21.94
CA MET A 6 16.73 -8.45 21.42
C MET A 6 15.67 -7.51 20.81
N MET A 7 14.70 -8.04 20.06
CA MET A 7 13.61 -7.23 19.50
C MET A 7 12.76 -6.59 20.61
N LYS A 8 12.54 -7.30 21.72
CA LYS A 8 11.72 -6.82 22.84
C LYS A 8 12.38 -5.70 23.65
N THR A 9 13.71 -5.72 23.80
CA THR A 9 14.44 -4.65 24.51
C THR A 9 14.60 -3.39 23.66
N MET A 10 14.74 -3.51 22.34
CA MET A 10 14.81 -2.35 21.44
C MET A 10 13.50 -1.55 21.35
N ALA A 11 12.36 -2.19 21.59
CA ALA A 11 11.05 -1.53 21.60
C ALA A 11 10.84 -0.58 22.81
N THR A 12 11.67 -0.67 23.86
CA THR A 12 11.42 -0.01 25.15
C THR A 12 12.17 1.31 25.38
N THR A 13 13.11 1.68 24.51
CA THR A 13 13.83 2.95 24.61
C THR A 13 13.26 3.97 23.63
N GLU A 14 12.31 4.77 24.12
CA GLU A 14 11.94 6.10 23.60
C GLU A 14 11.77 6.19 22.07
N MET A 15 10.92 5.37 21.47
CA MET A 15 10.43 5.63 20.11
C MET A 15 9.19 6.52 20.17
N PRO A 16 9.24 7.77 19.69
CA PRO A 16 8.10 8.67 19.65
C PRO A 16 7.20 8.32 18.45
N THR A 17 6.56 7.17 18.47
CA THR A 17 5.36 6.91 17.66
C THR A 17 4.52 5.88 18.39
N ALA A 18 3.50 6.34 19.12
CA ALA A 18 2.45 5.51 19.72
C ALA A 18 1.51 4.90 18.66
N MET A 19 2.04 4.47 17.51
CA MET A 19 1.29 3.75 16.48
C MET A 19 1.41 2.26 16.73
N ASP A 20 0.30 1.55 16.64
CA ASP A 20 0.23 0.11 16.85
C ASP A 20 1.12 -0.63 15.81
N ALA A 21 2.11 -1.37 16.32
CA ALA A 21 3.08 -2.07 15.50
C ALA A 21 2.43 -3.14 14.61
N ASP A 22 1.35 -3.77 15.08
CA ASP A 22 0.62 -4.77 14.32
C ASP A 22 -0.14 -4.11 13.16
N VAL A 23 -0.75 -2.93 13.39
CA VAL A 23 -1.41 -2.14 12.34
C VAL A 23 -0.43 -1.69 11.26
N LEU A 24 0.77 -1.25 11.65
CA LEU A 24 1.81 -0.86 10.69
C LEU A 24 2.29 -2.06 9.87
N GLN A 25 2.49 -3.22 10.51
CA GLN A 25 2.90 -4.44 9.82
C GLN A 25 1.84 -4.91 8.83
N ASP A 26 0.58 -4.98 9.25
CA ASP A 26 -0.55 -5.31 8.38
C ASP A 26 -0.66 -4.36 7.18
N THR A 27 -0.48 -3.06 7.42
CA THR A 27 -0.54 -2.05 6.36
C THR A 27 0.59 -2.23 5.36
N MET A 28 1.81 -2.53 5.82
CA MET A 28 2.94 -2.86 4.94
C MET A 28 2.66 -4.12 4.10
N MET A 29 2.06 -5.16 4.69
CA MET A 29 1.70 -6.38 3.95
C MET A 29 0.63 -6.10 2.88
N ALA A 30 -0.39 -5.30 3.20
CA ALA A 30 -1.42 -4.90 2.25
C ALA A 30 -0.85 -4.05 1.10
N MET A 31 0.05 -3.11 1.40
CA MET A 31 0.75 -2.33 0.36
C MET A 31 1.62 -3.20 -0.54
N ASN A 32 2.35 -4.18 0.03
CA ASN A 32 3.15 -5.11 -0.75
C ASN A 32 2.26 -5.96 -1.68
N ALA A 33 1.14 -6.47 -1.16
CA ALA A 33 0.17 -7.24 -1.95
C ALA A 33 -0.42 -6.41 -3.09
N ALA A 34 -0.86 -5.18 -2.82
CA ALA A 34 -1.36 -4.26 -3.84
C ALA A 34 -0.28 -3.91 -4.88
N SER A 35 0.96 -3.70 -4.45
CA SER A 35 2.08 -3.42 -5.37
C SER A 35 2.33 -4.57 -6.35
N MET A 36 2.39 -5.81 -5.84
CA MET A 36 2.55 -7.00 -6.67
C MET A 36 1.35 -7.23 -7.59
N ALA A 37 0.13 -7.10 -7.08
CA ALA A 37 -1.09 -7.29 -7.85
C ALA A 37 -1.19 -6.26 -8.99
N ALA A 38 -0.91 -4.99 -8.71
CA ALA A 38 -0.95 -3.93 -9.70
C ALA A 38 0.20 -4.04 -10.73
N THR A 39 1.38 -4.54 -10.33
CA THR A 39 2.46 -4.89 -11.27
C THR A 39 2.02 -5.99 -12.24
N MET A 40 1.37 -7.03 -11.73
CA MET A 40 0.85 -8.13 -12.56
C MET A 40 -0.28 -7.66 -13.48
N CYS A 41 -1.22 -6.87 -12.96
CA CYS A 41 -2.34 -6.33 -13.71
C CYS A 41 -1.86 -5.43 -14.85
N SER A 42 -1.00 -4.46 -14.56
CA SER A 42 -0.44 -3.58 -15.60
C SER A 42 0.28 -4.35 -16.70
N ALA A 43 1.06 -5.37 -16.36
CA ALA A 43 1.74 -6.22 -17.35
C ALA A 43 0.76 -7.05 -18.21
N SER A 44 -0.40 -7.42 -17.67
CA SER A 44 -1.47 -8.08 -18.41
C SER A 44 -2.18 -7.10 -19.34
N ASP A 45 -2.62 -5.96 -18.80
CA ASP A 45 -3.35 -4.89 -19.49
C ASP A 45 -2.56 -4.34 -20.70
N MET A 46 -1.24 -4.16 -20.56
CA MET A 46 -0.37 -3.70 -21.65
C MET A 46 -0.36 -4.64 -22.86
N ARG A 47 -0.72 -5.93 -22.70
CA ARG A 47 -0.79 -6.90 -23.79
C ARG A 47 -2.13 -6.87 -24.53
N MET A 48 -3.15 -6.28 -23.93
CA MET A 48 -4.52 -6.22 -24.49
C MET A 48 -4.72 -5.01 -25.42
N GLY A 49 -3.77 -4.07 -25.47
CA GLY A 49 -3.78 -2.94 -26.39
C GLY A 49 -4.37 -1.66 -25.82
N ALA A 50 -4.76 -0.72 -26.69
CA ALA A 50 -5.09 0.65 -26.31
C ALA A 50 -6.33 0.77 -25.39
N GLU A 51 -7.29 -0.14 -25.50
CA GLU A 51 -8.51 -0.15 -24.67
C GLU A 51 -8.19 -0.29 -23.17
N MET A 52 -7.06 -0.94 -22.83
CA MET A 52 -6.63 -1.14 -21.44
C MET A 52 -5.55 -0.14 -20.99
N ALA A 53 -5.26 0.89 -21.79
CA ALA A 53 -4.16 1.83 -21.50
C ALA A 53 -4.38 2.59 -20.18
N THR A 54 -5.62 2.95 -19.85
CA THR A 54 -5.97 3.62 -18.59
C THR A 54 -5.70 2.70 -17.40
N CYS A 55 -6.20 1.46 -17.45
CA CYS A 55 -6.00 0.46 -16.40
C CYS A 55 -4.51 0.14 -16.21
N ALA A 56 -3.77 -0.10 -17.30
CA ALA A 56 -2.34 -0.34 -17.26
C ALA A 56 -1.55 0.81 -16.58
N ALA A 57 -1.89 2.06 -16.90
CA ALA A 57 -1.25 3.24 -16.32
C ALA A 57 -1.59 3.39 -14.83
N MET A 58 -2.85 3.22 -14.45
CA MET A 58 -3.30 3.29 -13.04
C MET A 58 -2.64 2.21 -12.19
N CYS A 59 -2.62 0.97 -12.68
CA CYS A 59 -1.95 -0.15 -12.04
C CYS A 59 -0.44 0.09 -11.87
N SER A 60 0.24 0.60 -12.90
CA SER A 60 1.68 0.92 -12.81
C SER A 60 1.97 1.99 -11.75
N ASN A 61 1.17 3.07 -11.74
CA ASN A 61 1.32 4.14 -10.76
C ASN A 61 1.02 3.66 -9.34
N THR A 62 -0.03 2.85 -9.16
CA THR A 62 -0.39 2.24 -7.87
C THR A 62 0.71 1.33 -7.37
N ALA A 63 1.32 0.52 -8.25
CA ALA A 63 2.42 -0.37 -7.89
C ALA A 63 3.60 0.40 -7.28
N MET A 64 3.99 1.51 -7.92
CA MET A 64 5.08 2.37 -7.47
C MET A 64 4.76 3.11 -6.16
N LEU A 65 3.55 3.66 -6.05
CA LEU A 65 3.12 4.39 -4.85
C LEU A 65 2.99 3.45 -3.64
N ALA A 66 2.43 2.26 -3.82
CA ALA A 66 2.31 1.25 -2.77
C ALA A 66 3.69 0.76 -2.28
N ASP A 67 4.62 0.44 -3.19
CA ASP A 67 5.99 0.06 -2.82
C ASP A 67 6.73 1.20 -2.10
N THR A 68 6.61 2.43 -2.61
CA THR A 68 7.25 3.61 -2.00
C THR A 68 6.69 3.88 -0.61
N GLY A 69 5.36 3.87 -0.44
CA GLY A 69 4.69 4.05 0.84
C GLY A 69 5.10 3.00 1.86
N MET A 70 5.14 1.72 1.45
CA MET A 70 5.62 0.62 2.29
C MET A 70 7.05 0.86 2.77
N ARG A 71 7.96 1.20 1.85
CA ARG A 71 9.38 1.45 2.18
C ARG A 71 9.57 2.63 3.12
N MET A 72 8.70 3.65 3.06
CA MET A 72 8.71 4.75 4.02
C MET A 72 8.31 4.26 5.42
N MET A 73 7.33 3.37 5.53
CA MET A 73 6.89 2.82 6.82
C MET A 73 7.94 1.90 7.49
N MET A 74 8.89 1.36 6.73
CA MET A 74 10.00 0.55 7.28
C MET A 74 11.03 1.36 8.10
N ARG A 75 10.87 2.67 8.24
CA ARG A 75 11.82 3.58 8.92
C ARG A 75 11.15 4.39 10.03
N PRO A 76 10.50 3.76 11.03
CA PRO A 76 9.70 4.47 12.02
C PRO A 76 10.52 5.45 12.88
N ALA A 77 11.78 5.15 13.17
CA ALA A 77 12.65 6.00 14.00
C ALA A 77 12.96 7.38 13.37
N GLY A 78 12.83 7.52 12.05
CA GLY A 78 13.09 8.78 11.33
C GLY A 78 11.86 9.31 10.60
N MET A 79 10.66 8.89 11.01
CA MET A 79 9.42 9.24 10.34
C MET A 79 9.06 10.70 10.61
N ASP A 80 8.98 11.51 9.54
CA ASP A 80 8.32 12.81 9.58
C ASP A 80 6.80 12.63 9.39
N THR A 81 6.01 13.09 10.36
CA THR A 81 4.55 12.87 10.40
C THR A 81 3.84 13.48 9.20
N ALA A 82 4.17 14.72 8.82
CA ALA A 82 3.52 15.42 7.71
C ALA A 82 3.81 14.75 6.37
N SER A 83 5.08 14.35 6.15
CA SER A 83 5.49 13.62 4.95
C SER A 83 4.81 12.27 4.84
N MET A 84 4.67 11.54 5.95
CA MET A 84 3.97 10.25 5.97
C MET A 84 2.47 10.40 5.72
N GLN A 85 1.81 11.39 6.34
CA GLN A 85 0.38 11.68 6.08
C GLN A 85 0.14 12.02 4.60
N ALA A 86 1.00 12.84 4.00
CA ALA A 86 0.91 13.18 2.59
C ALA A 86 1.07 11.94 1.70
N MET A 87 2.03 11.06 2.01
CA MET A 87 2.23 9.80 1.28
C MET A 87 1.02 8.88 1.38
N LEU A 88 0.51 8.64 2.60
CA LEU A 88 -0.66 7.77 2.81
C LEU A 88 -1.91 8.34 2.12
N THR A 89 -2.10 9.66 2.12
CA THR A 89 -3.20 10.31 1.39
C THR A 89 -3.08 10.09 -0.12
N ALA A 90 -1.87 10.19 -0.67
CA ALA A 90 -1.62 9.91 -2.09
C ALA A 90 -1.89 8.44 -2.44
N VAL A 91 -1.45 7.50 -1.59
CA VAL A 91 -1.71 6.06 -1.76
C VAL A 91 -3.21 5.76 -1.69
N VAL A 92 -3.95 6.37 -0.75
CA VAL A 92 -5.41 6.21 -0.64
C VAL A 92 -6.11 6.71 -1.90
N ALA A 93 -5.74 7.90 -2.39
CA ALA A 93 -6.34 8.48 -3.59
C ALA A 93 -6.07 7.59 -4.82
N MET A 94 -4.81 7.19 -5.03
CA MET A 94 -4.41 6.34 -6.15
C MET A 94 -5.05 4.95 -6.09
N GLY A 95 -4.98 4.28 -4.95
CA GLY A 95 -5.56 2.95 -4.75
C GLY A 95 -7.08 2.95 -4.93
N THR A 96 -7.78 4.00 -4.49
CA THR A 96 -9.23 4.14 -4.70
C THR A 96 -9.57 4.24 -6.19
N ALA A 97 -8.82 5.04 -6.94
CA ALA A 97 -8.99 5.20 -8.39
C ALA A 97 -8.65 3.89 -9.14
N CYS A 98 -7.54 3.24 -8.77
CA CYS A 98 -7.11 1.98 -9.37
C CYS A 98 -8.14 0.88 -9.14
N ALA A 99 -8.65 0.72 -7.91
CA ALA A 99 -9.67 -0.28 -7.61
C ALA A 99 -10.95 -0.06 -8.42
N ALA A 100 -11.37 1.21 -8.60
CA ALA A 100 -12.55 1.55 -9.39
C ALA A 100 -12.35 1.25 -10.89
N GLU A 101 -11.16 1.50 -11.43
CA GLU A 101 -10.82 1.16 -12.81
C GLU A 101 -10.78 -0.37 -13.00
N CYS A 102 -10.01 -1.09 -12.17
CA CYS A 102 -9.88 -2.54 -12.27
C CYS A 102 -11.22 -3.28 -12.13
N ARG A 103 -12.16 -2.77 -11.32
CA ARG A 103 -13.50 -3.38 -11.19
C ARG A 103 -14.30 -3.37 -12.50
N GLN A 104 -14.08 -2.39 -13.38
CA GLN A 104 -14.75 -2.35 -14.68
C GLN A 104 -14.32 -3.52 -15.59
N HIS A 105 -13.15 -4.10 -15.32
CA HIS A 105 -12.51 -5.15 -16.13
C HIS A 105 -12.47 -6.49 -15.41
N ALA A 106 -13.11 -6.63 -14.24
CA ALA A 106 -13.00 -7.81 -13.37
C ALA A 106 -13.55 -9.10 -14.01
N ASP A 107 -14.52 -8.98 -14.93
CA ASP A 107 -15.06 -10.12 -15.68
C ASP A 107 -14.23 -10.45 -16.95
N MET A 108 -13.31 -9.55 -17.32
CA MET A 108 -12.44 -9.70 -18.49
C MET A 108 -11.09 -10.34 -18.15
N ASP A 109 -10.47 -9.88 -17.07
CA ASP A 109 -9.16 -10.36 -16.62
C ASP A 109 -9.16 -10.61 -15.11
N GLU A 110 -8.78 -11.81 -14.73
CA GLU A 110 -8.61 -12.23 -13.35
C GLU A 110 -7.57 -11.37 -12.60
N ALA A 111 -6.56 -10.86 -13.31
CA ALA A 111 -5.59 -9.92 -12.76
C ALA A 111 -6.25 -8.60 -12.32
N CYS A 112 -7.20 -8.08 -13.11
CA CYS A 112 -8.00 -6.90 -12.74
C CYS A 112 -8.86 -7.19 -11.49
N ARG A 113 -9.49 -8.36 -11.42
CA ARG A 113 -10.30 -8.76 -10.25
C ARG A 113 -9.47 -8.81 -8.96
N TYR A 114 -8.30 -9.45 -8.99
CA TYR A 114 -7.41 -9.49 -7.83
C TYR A 114 -6.82 -8.11 -7.49
N CYS A 115 -6.45 -7.32 -8.50
CA CYS A 115 -5.91 -5.98 -8.29
C CYS A 115 -6.91 -5.06 -7.58
N ALA A 116 -8.19 -5.11 -7.97
CA ALA A 116 -9.24 -4.35 -7.28
C ALA A 116 -9.34 -4.71 -5.79
N MET A 117 -9.37 -6.00 -5.47
CA MET A 117 -9.45 -6.48 -4.07
C MET A 117 -8.24 -6.03 -3.25
N ALA A 118 -7.03 -6.17 -3.79
CA ALA A 118 -5.80 -5.77 -3.10
C ALA A 118 -5.72 -4.25 -2.91
N CYS A 119 -6.17 -3.46 -3.89
CA CYS A 119 -6.22 -2.01 -3.77
C CYS A 119 -7.23 -1.55 -2.72
N ASP A 120 -8.43 -2.17 -2.65
CA ASP A 120 -9.43 -1.86 -1.62
C ASP A 120 -8.89 -2.17 -0.21
N GLU A 121 -8.21 -3.31 -0.02
CA GLU A 121 -7.60 -3.68 1.26
C GLU A 121 -6.49 -2.71 1.66
N MET A 122 -5.59 -2.38 0.73
CA MET A 122 -4.55 -1.38 0.96
C MET A 122 -5.14 -0.03 1.36
N VAL A 123 -6.18 0.45 0.66
CA VAL A 123 -6.85 1.72 0.96
C VAL A 123 -7.44 1.71 2.38
N ALA A 124 -8.12 0.63 2.77
CA ALA A 124 -8.69 0.50 4.11
C ALA A 124 -7.62 0.56 5.20
N LYS A 125 -6.50 -0.17 5.03
CA LYS A 125 -5.39 -0.17 5.98
C LYS A 125 -4.67 1.19 6.03
N CYS A 126 -4.46 1.85 4.89
CA CYS A 126 -3.85 3.18 4.86
C CYS A 126 -4.71 4.24 5.57
N ARG A 127 -6.05 4.18 5.42
CA ARG A 127 -6.97 5.04 6.16
C ARG A 127 -6.90 4.79 7.66
N SER A 128 -6.86 3.52 8.09
CA SER A 128 -6.69 3.19 9.50
C SER A 128 -5.40 3.77 10.09
N VAL A 129 -4.29 3.76 9.34
CA VAL A 129 -3.05 4.40 9.80
C VAL A 129 -3.23 5.91 9.89
N LEU A 130 -3.75 6.56 8.84
CA LEU A 130 -4.02 8.01 8.84
C LEU A 130 -4.87 8.46 10.03
N GLU A 131 -5.93 7.72 10.36
CA GLU A 131 -6.81 8.00 11.49
C GLU A 131 -6.13 7.84 12.86
N SER A 132 -5.07 7.02 12.92
CA SER A 132 -4.28 6.81 14.14
C SER A 132 -3.14 7.82 14.33
N MET A 133 -2.83 8.62 13.30
CA MET A 133 -1.75 9.59 13.36
C MET A 133 -2.20 10.86 14.11
N PRO A 134 -1.34 11.44 14.97
CA PRO A 134 -1.64 12.72 15.61
C PRO A 134 -1.78 13.84 14.57
N ALA A 135 -2.65 14.81 14.88
CA ALA A 135 -2.88 16.00 14.06
C ALA A 135 -1.71 16.98 14.09
#